data_AF-A0A831SKC4-F1
#
_entry.id   AF-A0A831SKC4-F1
#
_cell.length_a   1.000
_cell.length_b   1.000
_cell.length_c   1.000
_cell.angle_alpha   90.00
_cell.angle_beta   90.00
_cell.angle_gamma   90.00
#
_symmetry.space_group_name_H-M   'P 1'
#
loop_
_entity.id
_entity.type
_entity.pdbx_description
1 polymer ?
#
loop_
_entity_poly.entity_id
_entity_poly.type
_entity_poly.pdbx_seq_one_letter_code
_entity_poly.pdbx_strand_id
1 'polypeptide(L)'
;MYERLHKYLARAGIASRRKCEELILQGLVRVNHQIVTKLGTKIDSQKDIIEVKGKIVKILNHKKHIYILLYKPKGYLTSLYDPYNRP
;
A
#
# COMPACT_ATOMS: atom_id res chain seq x y z
N MET A 1 8.31 15.09 0.29
CA MET A 1 8.65 14.27 -0.92
C MET A 1 7.35 13.83 -1.59
N TYR A 2 7.20 14.09 -2.89
CA TYR A 2 5.99 13.69 -3.63
C TYR A 2 5.99 12.20 -3.97
N GLU A 3 4.91 11.51 -3.63
CA GLU A 3 4.67 10.14 -4.08
C GLU A 3 3.19 9.87 -4.33
N ARG A 4 2.89 8.73 -4.96
CA ARG A 4 1.51 8.31 -5.23
C ARG A 4 0.83 7.87 -3.93
N LEU A 5 -0.42 8.28 -3.73
CA LEU A 5 -1.21 7.98 -2.53
C LEU A 5 -1.27 6.47 -2.21
N HIS A 6 -1.55 5.61 -3.20
CA HIS A 6 -1.57 4.15 -2.99
C HIS A 6 -0.20 3.58 -2.60
N LYS A 7 0.90 4.20 -3.04
CA LYS A 7 2.27 3.80 -2.67
C LYS A 7 2.55 4.18 -1.21
N TYR A 8 2.17 5.40 -0.81
CA TYR A 8 2.28 5.86 0.58
C TYR A 8 1.49 4.95 1.52
N LEU A 9 0.20 4.70 1.21
CA LEU A 9 -0.69 3.85 2.02
C LEU A 9 -0.16 2.41 2.16
N ALA A 10 0.33 1.82 1.06
CA ALA A 10 0.92 0.49 1.11
C ALA A 10 2.21 0.45 1.95
N ARG A 11 3.05 1.48 1.83
CA ARG A 11 4.26 1.62 2.65
C ARG A 11 3.95 1.84 4.12
N ALA A 12 2.85 2.52 4.43
CA ALA A 12 2.34 2.67 5.80
C ALA A 12 1.69 1.39 6.35
N GLY A 13 1.62 0.30 5.57
CA GLY A 13 1.13 -0.99 6.01
C GLY A 13 -0.41 -1.13 5.99
N ILE A 14 -1.12 -0.22 5.32
CA ILE A 14 -2.59 -0.23 5.30
C ILE A 14 -3.13 -1.44 4.51
N ALA A 15 -2.60 -1.66 3.31
CA ALA A 15 -2.95 -2.80 2.46
C ALA A 15 -1.93 -2.97 1.33
N SER A 16 -2.15 -3.93 0.42
CA SER A 16 -1.42 -3.99 -0.84
C SER A 16 -1.69 -2.74 -1.68
N ARG A 17 -0.78 -2.39 -2.61
CA ARG A 17 -0.97 -1.21 -3.49
C ARG A 17 -2.32 -1.23 -4.21
N ARG A 18 -2.73 -2.40 -4.73
CA ARG A 18 -4.03 -2.59 -5.42
C ARG A 18 -5.21 -2.42 -4.48
N LYS A 19 -5.13 -3.00 -3.29
CA LYS A 19 -6.18 -2.83 -2.28
C LYS A 19 -6.29 -1.37 -1.81
N CYS A 20 -5.17 -0.64 -1.76
CA CYS A 20 -5.20 0.80 -1.51
C CYS A 20 -5.89 1.59 -2.65
N GLU A 21 -5.73 1.19 -3.92
CA GLU A 21 -6.47 1.78 -5.03
C GLU A 21 -7.98 1.57 -4.87
N GLU A 22 -8.42 0.38 -4.45
CA GLU A 22 -9.82 0.11 -4.14
C GLU A 22 -10.35 0.99 -3.01
N LEU A 23 -9.57 1.16 -1.92
CA LEU A 23 -9.96 2.03 -0.81
C LEU A 23 -10.12 3.50 -1.25
N ILE A 24 -9.25 3.97 -2.16
CA ILE A 24 -9.34 5.30 -2.76
C ILE A 24 -10.65 5.40 -3.56
N LEU A 25 -10.91 4.46 -4.48
CA LEU A 25 -12.14 4.45 -5.29
C LEU A 25 -13.42 4.39 -4.44
N GLN A 26 -13.38 3.68 -3.30
CA GLN A 26 -14.49 3.61 -2.34
C GLN A 26 -14.68 4.90 -1.52
N GLY A 27 -13.84 5.92 -1.70
CA GLY A 27 -13.92 7.17 -0.94
C GLY A 27 -13.55 7.03 0.53
N LEU A 28 -12.83 5.95 0.90
CA LEU A 28 -12.44 5.67 2.28
C LEU A 28 -11.13 6.36 2.69
N VAL A 29 -10.52 7.11 1.76
CA VAL A 29 -9.26 7.83 1.96
C VAL A 29 -9.49 9.33 1.87
N ARG A 30 -8.95 10.07 2.84
CA ARG A 30 -8.95 11.54 2.85
C ARG A 30 -7.52 12.05 2.81
N VAL A 31 -7.31 13.15 2.09
CA VAL A 31 -6.07 13.92 2.09
C VAL A 31 -6.44 15.33 2.50
N ASN A 32 -5.84 15.85 3.58
CA ASN A 32 -6.16 17.16 4.15
C ASN A 32 -7.67 17.34 4.36
N HIS A 33 -8.32 16.34 4.96
CA HIS A 33 -9.76 16.28 5.23
C HIS A 33 -10.68 16.20 3.99
N GLN A 34 -10.14 16.18 2.76
CA GLN A 34 -10.93 16.01 1.53
C GLN A 34 -10.92 14.55 1.08
N ILE A 35 -12.10 14.01 0.72
CA ILE A 35 -12.22 12.65 0.19
C ILE A 35 -11.55 12.59 -1.19
N VAL A 36 -10.64 11.64 -1.38
CA VAL A 36 -9.95 11.42 -2.65
C VAL A 36 -10.41 10.11 -3.27
N THR A 37 -11.00 10.19 -4.46
CA THR A 37 -11.42 9.03 -5.27
C THR A 37 -10.61 8.86 -6.56
N LYS A 38 -9.77 9.84 -6.91
CA LYS A 38 -8.96 9.82 -8.12
C LYS A 38 -7.70 8.96 -7.94
N LEU A 39 -7.57 7.91 -8.76
CA LEU A 39 -6.35 7.12 -8.83
C LEU A 39 -5.17 7.95 -9.36
N GLY A 40 -3.96 7.61 -8.90
CA GLY A 40 -2.75 8.33 -9.30
C GLY A 40 -2.54 9.67 -8.61
N THR A 41 -3.43 10.07 -7.68
CA THR A 41 -3.25 11.25 -6.83
C THR A 41 -1.87 11.23 -6.17
N LYS A 42 -1.13 12.33 -6.34
CA LYS A 42 0.16 12.55 -5.68
C LYS A 42 -0.08 13.31 -4.39
N ILE A 43 0.64 12.91 -3.35
CA ILE A 43 0.63 13.56 -2.04
C ILE A 43 2.06 13.95 -1.67
N ASP A 44 2.20 15.00 -0.85
CA ASP A 44 3.44 15.29 -0.16
C ASP A 44 3.46 14.56 1.18
N SER A 45 4.22 13.47 1.22
CA SER A 45 4.36 12.59 2.40
C SER A 45 4.87 13.28 3.67
N GLN A 46 5.40 14.51 3.59
CA GLN A 46 5.90 15.28 4.73
C GLN A 46 4.92 16.33 5.24
N LYS A 47 3.93 16.74 4.43
CA LYS A 47 3.04 17.86 4.73
C LYS A 47 1.58 17.45 4.80
N ASP A 48 1.16 16.56 3.91
CA ASP A 48 -0.24 16.18 3.80
C ASP A 48 -0.68 15.26 4.95
N ILE A 49 -1.88 15.51 5.46
CA ILE A 49 -2.54 14.64 6.44
C ILE A 49 -3.35 13.60 5.66
N ILE A 50 -2.93 12.35 5.74
CA ILE A 50 -3.63 11.23 5.10
C ILE A 50 -4.43 10.46 6.15
N GLU A 51 -5.71 10.25 5.89
CA GLU A 51 -6.61 9.46 6.72
C GLU A 51 -7.21 8.31 5.93
N VAL A 52 -7.36 7.15 6.58
CA VAL A 52 -8.10 6.01 6.05
C VAL A 52 -9.16 5.62 7.06
N LYS A 53 -10.43 5.63 6.66
CA LYS A 53 -11.58 5.34 7.54
C LYS A 53 -11.56 6.19 8.83
N GLY A 54 -11.18 7.46 8.73
CA GLY A 54 -11.11 8.40 9.86
C GLY A 54 -9.91 8.22 10.79
N LYS A 55 -8.95 7.35 10.46
CA LYS A 55 -7.70 7.19 11.21
C LYS A 55 -6.53 7.78 10.44
N ILE A 56 -5.75 8.64 11.10
CA ILE A 56 -4.55 9.25 10.52
C ILE A 56 -3.51 8.15 10.25
N VAL A 57 -2.98 8.13 9.03
CA VAL A 57 -1.96 7.17 8.59
C VAL A 57 -0.61 7.85 8.57
N LYS A 58 0.27 7.41 9.48
CA LYS A 58 1.69 7.80 9.49
C LYS A 58 2.56 6.58 9.30
N ILE A 59 3.64 6.73 8.53
CA ILE A 59 4.67 5.70 8.43
C ILE A 59 5.45 5.72 9.76
N LEU A 60 5.16 4.74 10.62
CA LEU A 60 5.72 4.72 11.97
C LEU A 60 7.18 4.28 12.03
N ASN A 61 7.74 3.64 10.99
CA ASN A 61 9.12 3.16 11.01
C ASN A 61 9.73 3.03 9.61
N HIS A 62 10.97 3.49 9.45
CA HIS A 62 11.85 3.06 8.37
C HIS A 62 12.28 1.62 8.65
N LYS A 63 11.48 0.64 8.21
CA LYS A 63 11.89 -0.77 8.30
C LYS A 63 13.20 -0.94 7.52
N LYS A 64 14.23 -1.49 8.17
CA LYS A 64 15.47 -1.88 7.50
C LYS A 64 15.13 -2.86 6.37
N HIS A 65 15.72 -2.63 5.20
CA HIS A 65 15.55 -3.55 4.08
C HIS A 65 16.22 -4.89 4.41
N ILE A 66 15.52 -6.00 4.12
CA ILE A 66 16.05 -7.35 4.21
C ILE A 66 16.09 -7.89 2.79
N TYR A 67 17.26 -8.37 2.37
CA TYR A 67 17.49 -8.94 1.05
C TYR A 67 17.83 -10.42 1.21
N ILE A 68 17.14 -11.28 0.45
CA ILE A 68 17.31 -12.73 0.51
C ILE A 68 17.60 -13.22 -0.91
N LEU A 69 18.65 -14.02 -1.06
CA LEU A 69 18.90 -14.79 -2.28
C LEU A 69 18.35 -16.20 -2.07
N LEU A 70 17.42 -16.61 -2.93
CA LEU A 70 16.76 -17.92 -2.85
C LEU A 70 17.02 -18.72 -4.12
N TYR A 71 17.73 -19.84 -4.01
CA TYR A 71 17.75 -20.86 -5.06
C TYR A 71 16.43 -21.64 -5.01
N LYS A 72 15.41 -21.10 -5.69
CA LYS A 72 14.06 -21.65 -5.64
C LYS A 72 14.02 -23.04 -6.31
N PRO A 73 13.66 -24.11 -5.58
CA PRO A 73 13.60 -25.46 -6.14
C PRO A 73 12.45 -25.63 -7.15
N LYS A 74 12.56 -26.66 -8.00
CA LYS A 74 11.49 -27.05 -8.92
C LYS A 74 10.25 -27.50 -8.13
N GLY A 75 9.07 -27.27 -8.71
CA GLY A 75 7.77 -27.63 -8.12
C GLY A 75 7.10 -26.52 -7.32
N TYR A 76 7.83 -25.49 -6.87
CA TYR A 76 7.26 -24.46 -6.00
C TYR A 76 6.59 -23.32 -6.77
N LEU A 77 5.43 -22.86 -6.30
CA LEU A 77 4.79 -21.61 -6.73
C LEU A 77 5.07 -20.49 -5.73
N THR A 78 5.44 -19.30 -6.21
CA THR A 78 5.63 -18.11 -5.36
C THR A 78 4.50 -17.15 -5.64
N SER A 79 3.41 -17.28 -4.90
CA SER A 79 2.23 -16.44 -5.00
C SER A 79 1.68 -16.15 -3.59
N LEU A 80 0.95 -15.05 -3.43
CA LEU A 80 0.19 -14.78 -2.20
C LEU A 80 -0.99 -15.75 -2.03
N TYR A 81 -1.46 -16.33 -3.14
CA TYR A 81 -2.57 -17.27 -3.19
C TYR A 81 -2.38 -18.22 -4.38
N ASP A 82 -2.54 -19.53 -4.15
CA ASP A 82 -2.60 -20.52 -5.22
C ASP A 82 -4.06 -20.94 -5.47
N PRO A 83 -4.69 -20.49 -6.57
CA PRO A 83 -6.07 -20.87 -6.90
C PRO A 83 -6.23 -22.35 -7.26
N TYR A 84 -5.15 -23.06 -7.56
CA TYR A 84 -5.19 -24.45 -8.03
C TYR A 84 -4.62 -25.45 -7.03
N ASN A 85 -4.26 -24.99 -5.82
CA ASN A 85 -3.77 -25.79 -4.69
C ASN A 85 -2.77 -26.88 -5.10
N ARG A 86 -1.75 -26.49 -5.86
CA ARG A 86 -0.74 -27.39 -6.41
C ARG A 86 0.21 -27.85 -5.28
N PRO A 87 0.71 -29.09 -5.31
CA PRO A 87 1.60 -29.63 -4.28
C PRO A 87 2.94 -28.89 -4.21
#